data_AF-A0A1V6IZQ7-F1
#
_entry.id   AF-A0A1V6IZQ7-F1
#
_cell.length_a   1.000
_cell.length_b   1.000
_cell.length_c   1.000
_cell.angle_alpha   90.00
_cell.angle_beta   90.00
_cell.angle_gamma   90.00
#
_symmetry.space_group_name_H-M   'P 1'
#
loop_
_entity.id
_entity.type
_entity.pdbx_description
1 polymer ?
#
loop_
_entity_poly.entity_id
_entity_poly.type
_entity_poly.pdbx_seq_one_letter_code
_entity_poly.pdbx_strand_id
1 'polypeptide(L)' 'MARLPAYAPELNPTEYIWGHLKRHALANFCPRDWQHLTDEARRKLRSSQRRISLVRAFWKQAKLSL' A
#
# COMPACT_ATOMS: atom_id res chain seq x y z
N MET A 1 -6.64 3.71 19.59
CA MET A 1 -6.83 3.99 18.15
C MET A 1 -6.44 5.44 17.90
N ALA A 2 -5.39 5.70 17.10
CA ALA A 2 -5.03 7.06 16.72
C ALA A 2 -6.01 7.57 15.65
N ARG A 3 -6.60 8.76 15.83
CA ARG A 3 -7.41 9.42 14.81
C ARG A 3 -6.49 10.19 13.88
N LEU A 4 -6.55 9.88 12.59
CA LEU A 4 -5.90 10.68 11.56
C LEU A 4 -6.73 11.96 11.33
N PRO A 5 -6.09 13.12 11.11
CA PRO A 5 -6.80 14.33 10.76
C PRO A 5 -7.55 14.14 9.43
N ALA A 6 -8.76 14.69 9.34
CA ALA A 6 -9.52 14.70 8.10
C ALA A 6 -8.74 15.48 7.02
N TYR A 7 -8.80 15.02 5.76
CA TYR A 7 -8.13 15.66 4.61
C TYR A 7 -6.60 15.75 4.65
N ALA A 8 -5.91 14.89 5.41
CA ALA A 8 -4.44 14.80 5.40
C ALA A 8 -3.94 13.42 4.88
N PRO A 9 -4.15 13.11 3.58
CA PRO A 9 -3.75 11.83 2.99
C PRO A 9 -2.24 11.55 3.11
N GLU A 10 -1.41 12.59 3.15
CA GLU A 10 0.04 12.51 3.31
C GLU A 10 0.46 11.94 4.67
N LEU A 11 -0.42 11.97 5.67
CA LEU A 11 -0.21 11.41 7.02
C LEU A 11 -0.76 9.99 7.16
N ASN A 12 -1.38 9.43 6.10
CA ASN A 12 -1.94 8.09 6.12
C ASN A 12 -0.99 7.08 5.46
N PRO A 13 -0.39 6.11 6.20
CA PRO A 13 0.49 5.10 5.63
C PRO A 13 -0.20 4.24 4.57
N THR A 14 -1.53 4.14 4.63
CA THR A 14 -2.36 3.40 3.66
C THR A 14 -2.26 3.99 2.25
N GLU A 15 -2.16 5.32 2.11
CA GLU A 15 -2.02 5.97 0.80
C GLU A 15 -0.71 5.57 0.11
N TYR A 16 0.38 5.44 0.87
CA TYR A 16 1.66 4.99 0.34
C TYR A 16 1.65 3.51 -0.04
N ILE A 17 0.92 2.68 0.70
CA ILE A 17 0.69 1.27 0.33
C ILE A 17 -0.07 1.20 -1.00
N TRP A 18 -1.15 1.97 -1.16
CA TRP A 18 -1.91 2.03 -2.40
C TRP A 18 -1.10 2.57 -3.57
N GLY A 19 -0.34 3.64 -3.34
CA GLY A 19 0.57 4.22 -4.33
C GLY A 19 1.60 3.21 -4.82
N HIS A 20 2.24 2.48 -3.90
CA HIS A 20 3.18 1.43 -4.25
C HIS A 20 2.52 0.25 -4.96
N LEU A 21 1.33 -0.17 -4.52
CA LEU A 21 0.59 -1.26 -5.16
C LEU A 21 0.28 -0.92 -6.62
N LYS A 22 -0.26 0.26 -6.89
CA LYS A 22 -0.65 0.69 -8.24
C LYS A 22 0.55 0.98 -9.14
N ARG A 23 1.56 1.70 -8.65
CA ARG A 23 2.68 2.20 -9.47
C ARG A 23 3.86 1.25 -9.60
N HIS A 24 4.01 0.29 -8.68
CA HIS A 24 5.14 -0.63 -8.69
C HIS A 24 4.69 -2.09 -8.77
N ALA A 25 3.87 -2.55 -7.82
CA ALA A 25 3.53 -3.97 -7.75
C ALA A 25 2.59 -4.45 -8.87
N LEU A 26 1.74 -3.56 -9.40
CA LEU A 26 0.77 -3.82 -10.47
C LEU A 26 1.00 -2.95 -11.72
N ALA A 27 2.17 -2.30 -11.85
CA ALA A 27 2.41 -1.27 -12.87
C ALA A 27 2.11 -1.71 -14.32
N ASN A 28 2.40 -2.98 -14.64
CA ASN A 28 2.19 -3.57 -15.97
C ASN A 28 1.19 -4.74 -15.93
N PHE A 29 0.40 -4.87 -14.86
CA PHE A 29 -0.53 -5.97 -14.70
C PHE A 29 -1.86 -5.65 -15.40
N CYS A 30 -2.23 -6.49 -16.36
CA CYS A 30 -3.52 -6.40 -17.06
C CYS A 30 -4.44 -7.53 -16.58
N PRO A 31 -5.41 -7.25 -15.67
CA PRO A 31 -6.37 -8.25 -15.23
C PRO A 31 -7.33 -8.64 -16.36
N ARG A 32 -7.86 -9.86 -16.29
CA ARG A 32 -8.84 -10.37 -17.28
C ARG A 32 -10.28 -10.09 -16.84
N ASP A 33 -10.49 -10.03 -15.55
CA ASP A 33 -11.75 -9.77 -14.88
C ASP A 33 -11.45 -9.17 -13.49
N TRP A 34 -12.51 -8.84 -12.75
CA TRP A 34 -12.37 -8.34 -11.39
C TRP A 34 -11.68 -9.39 -10.51
N GLN A 35 -12.13 -10.64 -10.51
CA GLN A 35 -11.57 -11.66 -9.62
C GLN A 35 -10.03 -11.78 -9.74
N HIS A 36 -9.51 -11.76 -10.97
CA HIS A 36 -8.08 -11.76 -11.27
C HIS A 36 -7.35 -10.55 -10.68
N LEU A 37 -7.96 -9.35 -10.75
CA LEU A 37 -7.42 -8.15 -10.11
C LEU A 37 -7.40 -8.28 -8.58
N THR A 38 -8.50 -8.75 -7.97
CA THR A 38 -8.59 -8.94 -6.51
C THR A 38 -7.49 -9.88 -6.03
N ASP A 39 -7.35 -11.02 -6.70
CA ASP A 39 -6.44 -12.08 -6.26
C ASP A 39 -4.99 -11.64 -6.37
N GLU A 40 -4.61 -11.00 -7.48
CA GLU A 40 -3.25 -10.51 -7.66
C GLU A 40 -2.95 -9.33 -6.71
N ALA A 41 -3.89 -8.40 -6.52
CA ALA A 41 -3.73 -7.31 -5.55
C ALA A 41 -3.51 -7.85 -4.13
N ARG A 42 -4.32 -8.82 -3.69
CA ARG A 42 -4.16 -9.48 -2.38
C ARG A 42 -2.83 -10.23 -2.28
N ARG A 43 -2.40 -10.91 -3.35
CA ARG A 43 -1.11 -11.60 -3.39
C ARG A 43 0.06 -10.63 -3.25
N LYS A 44 0.06 -9.52 -4.01
CA LYS A 44 1.09 -8.49 -3.91
C LYS A 44 1.11 -7.82 -2.54
N LEU A 45 -0.04 -7.52 -1.96
CA LEU A 45 -0.15 -6.99 -0.59
C LEU A 45 0.45 -7.95 0.44
N ARG A 46 0.08 -9.23 0.43
CA ARG A 46 0.64 -10.25 1.33
C ARG A 46 2.16 -10.40 1.17
N SER A 47 2.68 -10.33 -0.05
CA SER A 47 4.13 -10.36 -0.28
C SER A 47 4.83 -9.12 0.25
N SER A 48 4.20 -7.95 0.14
CA SER A 48 4.73 -6.66 0.62
C SER A 48 4.76 -6.59 2.14
N GLN A 49 3.77 -7.19 2.83
CA GLN A 49 3.76 -7.30 4.29
C GLN A 49 4.98 -8.04 4.85
N ARG A 50 5.54 -8.99 4.10
CA ARG A 50 6.75 -9.72 4.52
C ARG A 50 8.04 -8.92 4.34
N ARG A 51 7.98 -7.75 3.68
CA ARG A 51 9.13 -6.87 3.44
C ARG A 51 9.15 -5.76 4.49
N ILE A 52 9.77 -6.01 5.65
CA ILE A 52 9.81 -5.09 6.79
C ILE A 52 10.38 -3.71 6.40
N SER A 53 11.40 -3.65 5.54
CA SER A 53 11.97 -2.39 5.06
C SER A 53 10.97 -1.53 4.28
N LEU A 54 10.13 -2.16 3.46
CA LEU A 54 9.09 -1.48 2.69
C LEU A 54 7.97 -0.97 3.60
N VAL A 55 7.54 -1.79 4.57
CA VAL A 55 6.55 -1.38 5.57
C VAL A 55 7.06 -0.18 6.36
N ARG A 56 8.30 -0.24 6.87
CA ARG A 56 8.93 0.89 7.59
C ARG A 56 8.99 2.16 6.74
N ALA A 57 9.27 2.04 5.44
CA ALA A 57 9.30 3.18 4.54
C ALA A 57 7.93 3.89 4.43
N PHE A 58 6.82 3.14 4.38
CA PHE A 58 5.47 3.72 4.35
C PHE A 58 5.14 4.49 5.62
N TRP A 59 5.52 3.95 6.78
CA TRP A 59 5.36 4.63 8.07
C TRP A 59 6.19 5.91 8.17
N LYS A 60 7.47 5.83 7.78
CA LYS A 60 8.36 6.98 7.73
C LYS A 60 7.83 8.08 6.81
N GLN A 61 7.31 7.70 5.64
CA GLN A 61 6.75 8.64 4.66
C GLN A 61 5.48 9.33 5.19
N ALA A 62 4.66 8.61 5.96
CA ALA A 62 3.52 9.17 6.68
C ALA A 62 3.92 10.02 7.90
N LYS A 63 5.22 10.23 8.14
CA LYS A 63 5.78 10.90 9.32
C LYS A 63 5.33 10.25 10.64
N LEU A 64 4.99 8.97 10.60
CA LEU A 64 4.65 8.18 11.76
C LEU A 64 5.91 7.38 12.15
N SER A 65 6.49 7.68 13.31
CA SER A 65 7.58 6.88 13.86
C SER A 65 7.02 5.53 14.33
N LEU A 66 7.66 4.44 13.89
CA LEU A 66 7.47 3.10 14.48
C LEU A 66 8.29 2.98 15.77
#